data_AF-A0A7C5UJD0-F1
#
_entry.id   AF-A0A7C5UJD0-F1
#
_cell.length_a   1.000
_cell.length_b   1.000
_cell.length_c   1.000
_cell.angle_alpha   90.00
_cell.angle_beta   90.00
_cell.angle_gamma   90.00
#
_symmetry.space_group_name_H-M   'P 1'
#
loop_
_entity.id
_entity.type
_entity.pdbx_description
1 polymer ?
#
loop_
_entity_poly.entity_id
_entity_poly.type
_entity_poly.pdbx_seq_one_letter_code
_entity_poly.pdbx_strand_id
1 'polypeptide(L)' 'MQYLPALPSSAFRLIYIDPPFNTGKTQRRTRIQATASENGTRIGFGNRKYAVQTYNSPAYADDFDDYLSFLRPRLV' A
#
# COMPACT_ATOMS: atom_id res chain seq x y z
N MET A 1 1.23 -14.41 3.49
CA MET A 1 0.29 -14.58 2.35
C MET A 1 -0.98 -15.32 2.80
N GLN A 2 -1.80 -14.71 3.66
CA GLN A 2 -3.01 -15.38 4.18
C GLN A 2 -4.31 -14.86 3.55
N TYR A 3 -4.28 -13.69 2.90
CA TYR A 3 -5.50 -13.00 2.48
C TYR A 3 -6.01 -13.43 1.09
N LEU A 4 -5.12 -13.54 0.09
CA LEU A 4 -5.52 -13.93 -1.27
C LEU A 4 -6.26 -15.28 -1.34
N PRO A 5 -5.83 -16.33 -0.60
CA PRO A 5 -6.55 -17.61 -0.62
C PRO A 5 -7.96 -17.58 -0.02
N ALA A 6 -8.30 -16.57 0.79
CA ALA A 6 -9.63 -16.43 1.40
C ALA A 6 -10.65 -15.75 0.45
N LEU A 7 -10.19 -15.25 -0.69
CA LEU A 7 -11.04 -14.56 -1.65
C LEU A 7 -11.75 -15.56 -2.57
N PRO A 8 -13.03 -15.33 -2.91
CA PRO A 8 -13.76 -16.20 -3.81
C PRO A 8 -13.15 -16.21 -5.22
N SER A 9 -13.14 -17.38 -5.85
CA SER A 9 -12.67 -17.54 -7.23
C SER A 9 -13.49 -16.67 -8.19
N SER A 10 -12.82 -16.09 -9.19
CA SER A 10 -13.44 -15.31 -10.27
C SER A 10 -14.29 -14.11 -9.82
N ALA A 11 -14.08 -13.62 -8.59
CA ALA A 11 -14.88 -12.52 -8.04
C ALA A 11 -14.49 -11.13 -8.58
N PHE A 12 -13.28 -10.99 -9.14
CA PHE A 12 -12.75 -9.72 -9.60
C PHE A 12 -12.59 -9.72 -11.12
N ARG A 13 -13.11 -8.67 -11.76
CA ARG A 13 -13.00 -8.48 -13.22
C ARG A 13 -11.71 -7.75 -13.64
N LEU A 14 -11.08 -7.01 -12.73
CA LEU A 14 -9.83 -6.29 -12.95
C LEU A 14 -9.02 -6.29 -11.66
N ILE A 15 -7.72 -6.54 -11.80
CA ILE A 15 -6.74 -6.43 -10.72
C ILE A 15 -5.63 -5.52 -11.23
N TYR A 16 -5.36 -4.41 -10.52
CA TYR A 16 -4.20 -3.57 -10.73
C TYR A 16 -3.32 -3.66 -9.47
N ILE A 17 -2.07 -4.04 -9.66
CA ILE A 17 -1.08 -4.18 -8.59
C ILE A 17 0.24 -3.58 -9.03
N ASP A 18 0.95 -3.03 -8.04
CA ASP A 18 2.30 -2.48 -8.19
C ASP A 18 3.24 -3.32 -7.32
N PRO A 19 3.85 -4.39 -7.88
CA PRO A 19 4.67 -5.32 -7.11
C PRO A 19 5.99 -4.68 -6.67
N PRO A 20 6.74 -5.32 -5.77
CA PRO A 20 8.11 -4.91 -5.46
C PRO A 20 8.98 -4.84 -6.73
N PHE A 21 9.79 -3.78 -6.89
CA PHE A 21 10.65 -3.53 -8.05
C PHE A 21 12.15 -3.79 -7.79
N ASN A 22 12.47 -4.34 -6.64
CA ASN A 22 13.83 -4.56 -6.15
C ASN A 22 14.64 -3.26 -5.96
N THR A 23 14.02 -2.24 -5.36
CA THR A 23 14.66 -0.92 -5.18
C THR A 23 15.76 -0.85 -4.12
N GLY A 24 15.99 -1.94 -3.37
CA GLY A 24 16.95 -2.00 -2.25
C GLY A 24 16.49 -1.23 -1.02
N LYS A 25 15.21 -0.86 -0.94
CA LYS A 25 14.63 -0.05 0.14
C LYS A 25 13.51 -0.80 0.83
N THR A 26 13.29 -0.50 2.11
CA THR A 26 12.02 -0.90 2.75
C THR A 26 10.91 -0.02 2.22
N GLN A 27 9.95 -0.62 1.51
CA GLN A 27 8.76 0.07 1.06
C GLN A 27 7.79 0.21 2.23
N ARG A 28 7.38 1.44 2.50
CA ARG A 28 6.41 1.77 3.56
C ARG A 28 5.50 2.88 3.07
N ARG A 29 4.20 2.64 3.12
CA ARG A 29 3.19 3.66 2.84
C ARG A 29 2.59 4.16 4.14
N THR A 30 2.87 5.39 4.55
CA THR A 30 2.25 5.99 5.73
C THR A 30 0.73 6.07 5.55
N ARG A 31 0.01 5.31 6.36
CA ARG A 31 -1.46 5.29 6.39
C ARG A 31 -1.95 6.38 7.32
N ILE A 32 -2.73 7.30 6.77
CA ILE A 32 -3.38 8.38 7.52
C ILE A 32 -4.88 8.38 7.25
N GLN A 33 -5.66 8.79 8.25
CA GLN A 33 -7.01 9.28 8.05
C GLN A 33 -7.00 10.80 8.28
N ALA A 34 -7.50 11.53 7.30
CA ALA A 34 -7.67 12.97 7.39
C ALA A 34 -9.16 13.28 7.48
N THR A 35 -9.60 13.86 8.59
CA THR A 35 -10.98 14.26 8.82
C THR A 35 -11.05 15.78 8.86
N ALA A 36 -12.02 16.37 8.15
CA ALA A 36 -12.19 17.82 8.15
C ALA A 36 -12.39 18.33 9.59
N SER A 37 -11.65 19.36 9.97
CA SER A 37 -11.66 19.91 11.32
C SER A 37 -11.15 21.33 11.30
N GLU A 38 -11.87 22.26 11.92
CA GLU A 38 -11.46 23.68 12.03
C GLU A 38 -10.17 23.86 12.82
N ASN A 39 -9.91 22.95 13.77
CA ASN A 39 -8.69 22.89 14.58
C ASN A 39 -7.62 21.98 13.97
N GLY A 40 -7.85 21.47 12.76
CA GLY A 40 -6.90 20.64 12.03
C GLY A 40 -5.62 21.40 11.69
N THR A 41 -4.47 20.73 11.81
CA THR A 41 -3.15 21.30 11.53
C THR A 41 -2.73 21.13 10.07
N ARG A 42 -3.35 20.19 9.34
CA ARG A 42 -3.05 19.93 7.94
C ARG A 42 -3.98 20.73 7.03
N ILE A 43 -3.42 21.56 6.16
CA ILE A 43 -4.17 22.14 5.03
C ILE A 43 -4.27 21.09 3.92
N GLY A 44 -5.49 20.86 3.44
CA GLY A 44 -5.79 19.86 2.42
C GLY A 44 -6.59 20.43 1.25
N PHE A 45 -7.47 19.61 0.71
CA PHE A 45 -8.27 19.96 -0.47
C PHE A 45 -9.08 21.25 -0.25
N GLY A 46 -9.06 22.14 -1.25
CA GLY A 46 -9.79 23.41 -1.21
C GLY A 46 -9.38 24.32 -0.05
N ASN A 47 -8.11 24.25 0.38
CA ASN A 47 -7.57 25.04 1.48
C ASN A 47 -8.25 24.80 2.85
N ARG A 48 -8.96 23.67 3.01
CA ARG A 48 -9.62 23.28 4.26
C ARG A 48 -8.63 22.67 5.25
N LYS A 49 -8.92 22.82 6.54
CA LYS A 49 -8.14 22.21 7.63
C LYS A 49 -8.63 20.79 7.94
N TYR A 50 -7.67 19.91 8.23
CA TYR A 50 -7.91 18.51 8.54
C TYR A 50 -7.13 18.10 9.80
N ALA A 51 -7.81 17.39 10.69
CA ALA A 51 -7.16 16.62 11.74
C ALA A 51 -6.64 15.31 11.13
N VAL A 52 -5.41 14.92 11.48
CA VAL A 52 -4.77 13.74 10.91
C VAL A 52 -4.53 12.72 12.02
N GLN A 53 -5.02 11.50 11.81
CA GLN A 53 -4.66 10.35 12.61
C GLN A 53 -3.76 9.43 11.80
N THR A 54 -2.59 9.10 12.35
CA THR A 54 -1.65 8.15 11.73
C THR A 54 -1.92 6.75 12.24
N TYR A 55 -1.86 5.77 11.34
CA TYR A 55 -1.99 4.37 11.68
C TYR A 55 -0.71 3.62 11.41
N ASN A 56 -0.56 2.49 12.12
CA ASN A 56 0.45 1.51 11.76
C ASN A 56 0.28 1.11 10.30
N SER A 57 1.40 1.09 9.61
CA SER A 57 1.47 0.91 8.18
C SER A 57 2.27 -0.35 7.90
N PRO A 58 1.76 -1.26 7.05
CA PRO A 58 2.55 -2.39 6.61
C PRO A 58 3.79 -1.89 5.86
N ALA A 59 4.90 -2.54 6.09
CA ALA A 59 6.14 -2.34 5.37
C ALA A 59 6.60 -3.69 4.83
N TYR A 60 7.27 -3.67 3.70
CA TYR A 60 7.87 -4.86 3.11
C TYR A 60 9.28 -4.54 2.61
N ALA A 61 10.16 -5.54 2.70
CA ALA A 61 11.47 -5.46 2.06
C ALA A 61 11.28 -5.53 0.56
N ASP A 62 11.85 -4.57 -0.16
CA ASP A 62 11.93 -4.55 -1.61
C ASP A 62 13.39 -4.72 -2.02
N ASP A 63 13.97 -5.81 -1.51
CA ASP A 63 15.37 -6.17 -1.65
C ASP A 63 15.46 -7.71 -1.64
N PHE A 64 15.61 -8.28 -2.83
CA PHE A 64 15.62 -9.71 -3.10
C PHE A 64 16.94 -10.05 -3.80
N ASP A 65 17.70 -10.98 -3.21
CA ASP A 65 18.95 -11.48 -3.80
C ASP A 65 18.71 -12.13 -5.18
N ASP A 66 17.64 -12.93 -5.29
CA ASP A 66 17.17 -13.51 -6.56
C ASP A 66 15.76 -13.00 -6.89
N TYR A 67 15.72 -11.77 -7.38
CA TYR A 67 14.48 -11.11 -7.79
C TYR A 67 13.75 -11.84 -8.93
N LEU A 68 14.46 -12.51 -9.84
CA LEU A 68 13.83 -13.24 -10.95
C LEU A 68 13.09 -14.47 -10.46
N SER A 69 13.65 -15.24 -9.52
CA SER A 69 12.95 -16.36 -8.90
C SER A 69 11.73 -15.92 -8.09
N PHE A 70 11.78 -14.73 -7.48
CA PHE A 70 10.59 -14.11 -6.89
C PHE A 70 9.51 -13.78 -7.94
N LEU A 71 9.88 -13.23 -9.10
CA LEU A 71 8.91 -12.75 -10.09
C LEU A 71 8.29 -13.87 -10.93
N ARG A 72 9.08 -14.86 -11.36
CA ARG A 72 8.68 -15.91 -12.30
C ARG A 72 7.36 -16.61 -11.97
N PRO A 73 7.09 -17.07 -10.72
CA PRO A 73 5.82 -17.75 -10.39
C PRO A 73 4.58 -16.86 -10.47
N ARG A 74 4.74 -15.54 -10.67
CA ARG A 74 3.66 -14.53 -10.62
C ARG A 74 3.30 -13.96 -11.99
N LEU A 75 4.00 -14.36 -13.06
CA LEU A 75 3.76 -13.92 -14.44
C LEU A 75 3.05 -14.97 -15.32
N VAL A 76 2.87 -16.19 -14.79
CA VAL A 76 2.30 -17.35 -15.49
C VAL A 76 0.83 -17.54 -15.18
#